data_AF-A0A0B7MDI0-F1
#
_entry.id   AF-A0A0B7MDI0-F1
#
_cell.length_a   1.000
_cell.length_b   1.000
_cell.length_c   1.000
_cell.angle_alpha   90.00
_cell.angle_beta   90.00
_cell.angle_gamma   90.00
#
_symmetry.space_group_name_H-M   'P 1'
#
loop_
_entity.id
_entity.type
_entity.pdbx_description
1 polymer ?
#
loop_
_entity_poly.entity_id
_entity_poly.type
_entity_poly.pdbx_seq_one_letter_code
_entity_poly.pdbx_strand_id
1 'polypeptide(L)'
;MPIKRQQFHRKFGLRKKKASFAKVNSLFFITRFVKNFTCAHERIHEHIPQTNATNLDNLKTLMNKAVETYQSLDILVNSAGIFMMKLITEVTEEEYDRLMMINVKGTYFAARFAAEIMRKNNARGSIINLSSIAGINGFGDMSTY
;
A
#
# COMPACT_ATOMS: atom_id res chain seq x y z
N MET A 1 -23.63 23.57 30.64
CA MET A 1 -23.38 24.67 29.68
C MET A 1 -22.00 24.45 29.05
N PRO A 2 -21.86 24.01 27.77
CA PRO A 2 -20.58 23.55 27.25
C PRO A 2 -19.75 24.69 26.63
N ILE A 3 -18.44 24.62 26.85
CA ILE A 3 -17.44 25.59 26.39
C ILE A 3 -17.28 25.50 24.86
N LYS A 4 -17.35 26.65 24.17
CA LYS A 4 -17.39 26.78 22.71
C LYS A 4 -16.09 26.32 22.03
N ARG A 5 -16.26 25.38 21.09
CA ARG A 5 -15.27 24.72 20.19
C ARG A 5 -14.44 25.63 19.26
N GLN A 6 -14.43 26.95 19.42
CA GLN A 6 -14.02 27.89 18.37
C GLN A 6 -12.62 28.51 18.50
N GLN A 7 -11.83 28.22 19.53
CA GLN A 7 -10.50 28.86 19.67
C GLN A 7 -9.29 28.02 19.25
N PHE A 8 -9.45 26.78 18.77
CA PHE A 8 -8.31 25.95 18.37
C PHE A 8 -7.91 26.08 16.88
N HIS A 9 -8.75 26.72 16.05
CA HIS A 9 -8.60 26.68 14.58
C HIS A 9 -7.74 27.78 13.95
N ARG A 10 -7.11 28.67 14.73
CA ARG A 10 -6.44 29.85 14.17
C ARG A 10 -4.91 29.78 14.05
N LYS A 11 -4.27 28.67 14.45
CA LYS A 11 -2.78 28.58 14.47
C LYS A 11 -2.14 27.65 13.43
N PHE A 12 -2.91 26.87 12.69
CA PHE A 12 -2.37 26.01 11.63
C PHE A 12 -3.27 26.04 10.40
N GLY A 13 -2.82 26.74 9.35
CA GLY A 13 -3.53 26.92 8.07
C GLY A 13 -3.64 25.63 7.25
N LEU A 14 -4.33 24.63 7.77
CA LEU A 14 -4.63 23.40 7.06
C LEU A 14 -5.94 23.55 6.27
N ARG A 15 -5.82 23.81 4.97
CA ARG A 15 -6.92 23.67 4.01
C ARG A 15 -7.46 22.23 4.08
N LYS A 16 -8.77 22.06 4.31
CA LYS A 16 -9.46 20.79 4.18
C LYS A 16 -9.39 20.31 2.72
N LYS A 17 -8.37 19.53 2.35
CA LYS A 17 -8.47 18.66 1.17
C LYS A 17 -9.16 17.38 1.65
N LYS A 18 -10.37 17.11 1.14
CA LYS A 18 -11.03 15.81 1.27
C LYS A 18 -10.10 14.77 0.67
N ALA A 19 -9.46 13.94 1.50
CA ALA A 19 -8.76 12.77 1.03
C ALA A 19 -9.83 11.75 0.60
N SER A 20 -10.11 11.72 -0.71
CA SER A 20 -10.92 10.68 -1.33
C SER A 20 -10.07 9.40 -1.38
N PHE A 21 -10.13 8.60 -0.31
CA PHE A 21 -9.54 7.25 -0.24
C PHE A 21 -10.42 6.22 -0.96
N ALA A 22 -10.83 6.49 -2.20
CA ALA A 22 -11.67 5.59 -2.98
C ALA A 22 -10.96 5.23 -4.29
N LYS A 23 -10.64 3.93 -4.45
CA LYS A 23 -9.94 3.28 -5.57
C LYS A 23 -8.44 3.58 -5.68
N VAL A 24 -7.61 2.90 -4.89
CA VAL A 24 -6.17 2.86 -5.20
C VAL A 24 -5.61 1.45 -5.01
N ASN A 25 -5.53 0.71 -6.11
CA ASN A 25 -4.73 -0.51 -6.23
C ASN A 25 -3.25 -0.10 -6.39
N SER A 26 -2.66 0.55 -5.39
CA SER A 26 -1.30 1.09 -5.51
C SER A 26 -0.41 0.66 -4.37
N LEU A 27 0.77 0.17 -4.75
CA LEU A 27 1.89 -0.11 -3.87
C LEU A 27 2.71 1.19 -3.67
N PHE A 28 3.00 1.55 -2.43
CA PHE A 28 3.80 2.75 -2.11
C PHE A 28 5.22 2.37 -1.68
N PHE A 29 6.19 3.08 -2.23
CA PHE A 29 7.60 2.97 -1.89
C PHE A 29 8.04 4.29 -1.27
N ILE A 30 8.68 4.27 -0.09
CA ILE A 30 9.27 5.48 0.49
C ILE A 30 10.78 5.33 0.46
N THR A 31 11.44 6.26 -0.22
CA THR A 31 12.90 6.40 -0.29
C THR A 31 13.33 7.65 0.47
N ARG A 32 14.61 7.71 0.85
CA ARG A 32 15.20 8.50 1.95
C ARG A 32 14.98 10.02 2.02
N PHE A 33 14.18 10.66 1.18
CA PHE A 33 14.04 12.13 1.19
C PHE A 33 12.60 12.65 1.12
N VAL A 34 11.72 12.16 1.99
CA VAL A 34 10.43 12.85 2.15
C VAL A 34 10.00 12.95 3.61
N LYS A 35 10.27 14.13 4.19
CA LYS A 35 9.84 14.52 5.55
C LYS A 35 8.31 14.58 5.71
N ASN A 36 7.51 14.38 4.65
CA ASN A 36 6.06 14.46 4.66
C ASN A 36 5.42 13.40 3.73
N PHE A 37 4.61 12.49 4.29
CA PHE A 37 3.94 11.39 3.58
C PHE A 37 3.13 11.83 2.34
N THR A 38 2.48 13.00 2.42
CA THR A 38 1.71 13.60 1.31
C THR A 38 2.59 14.10 0.17
N CYS A 39 3.76 14.68 0.47
CA CYS A 39 4.67 15.20 -0.56
C CYS A 39 5.44 14.08 -1.26
N ALA A 40 5.60 12.92 -0.58
CA ALA A 40 6.20 11.72 -1.15
C ALA A 40 5.30 11.15 -2.25
N HIS A 41 4.03 10.95 -1.92
CA HIS A 41 3.02 10.43 -2.83
C HIS A 41 2.95 11.23 -4.12
N GLU A 42 2.87 12.57 -4.03
CA GLU A 42 2.77 13.45 -5.20
C GLU A 42 4.02 13.37 -6.10
N ARG A 43 5.24 13.34 -5.53
CA ARG A 43 6.50 13.26 -6.31
C ARG A 43 6.83 11.87 -6.84
N ILE A 44 6.36 10.81 -6.17
CA ILE A 44 6.54 9.42 -6.60
C ILE A 44 5.71 9.17 -7.85
N HIS A 45 4.44 9.59 -7.90
CA HIS A 45 3.59 9.37 -9.09
C HIS A 45 4.09 10.13 -10.33
N GLU A 46 4.83 11.23 -10.16
CA GLU A 46 5.48 11.94 -11.28
C GLU A 46 6.58 11.10 -11.96
N HIS A 47 7.29 10.25 -11.22
CA HIS A 47 8.50 9.55 -11.72
C HIS A 47 8.33 8.02 -11.80
N ILE A 48 7.40 7.47 -11.01
CA ILE A 48 7.15 6.05 -10.84
C ILE A 48 5.66 5.80 -11.14
N PRO A 49 5.32 5.19 -12.29
CA PRO A 49 3.94 4.93 -12.65
C PRO A 49 3.27 3.99 -11.65
N GLN A 50 1.95 4.13 -11.50
CA GLN A 50 1.14 3.19 -10.70
C GLN A 50 1.38 1.74 -11.16
N THR A 51 1.53 0.82 -10.22
CA THR A 51 1.76 -0.60 -10.51
C THR A 51 0.60 -1.47 -10.04
N ASN A 52 0.40 -2.58 -10.73
CA ASN A 52 -0.56 -3.61 -10.36
C ASN A 52 0.17 -4.72 -9.59
N ALA A 53 -0.29 -5.01 -8.36
CA ALA A 53 0.25 -6.06 -7.50
C ALA A 53 0.20 -7.47 -8.13
N THR A 54 -0.63 -7.67 -9.16
CA THR A 54 -0.72 -8.96 -9.88
C THR A 54 0.36 -9.17 -10.95
N ASN A 55 1.20 -8.18 -11.26
CA ASN A 55 2.27 -8.32 -12.25
C ASN A 55 3.64 -8.26 -11.57
N LEU A 56 4.22 -9.44 -11.32
CA LEU A 56 5.46 -9.57 -10.55
C LEU A 56 6.67 -8.95 -11.25
N ASP A 57 6.75 -9.03 -12.58
CA ASP A 57 7.85 -8.43 -13.34
C ASP A 57 7.79 -6.90 -13.28
N ASN A 58 6.57 -6.34 -13.28
CA ASN A 58 6.35 -4.92 -13.10
C ASN A 58 6.74 -4.47 -11.69
N LEU A 59 6.42 -5.24 -10.65
CA LEU A 59 6.85 -4.95 -9.28
C LEU A 59 8.37 -4.83 -9.17
N LYS A 60 9.10 -5.80 -9.72
CA LYS A 60 10.57 -5.81 -9.70
C LYS A 60 11.17 -4.65 -10.50
N THR A 61 10.65 -4.40 -11.70
CA THR A 61 11.07 -3.29 -12.55
C THR A 61 10.86 -1.94 -11.85
N LEU A 62 9.71 -1.78 -11.20
CA LEU A 62 9.38 -0.54 -10.50
C LEU A 62 10.31 -0.28 -9.31
N MET A 63 10.58 -1.31 -8.51
CA MET A 63 11.51 -1.20 -7.38
C MET A 63 12.93 -0.86 -7.84
N ASN A 64 13.40 -1.48 -8.92
CA ASN A 64 14.71 -1.16 -9.50
C ASN A 64 14.76 0.29 -9.97
N LYS A 65 13.72 0.76 -10.67
CA LYS A 65 13.64 2.17 -11.10
C LYS A 65 13.63 3.13 -9.91
N ALA A 66 12.96 2.77 -8.81
CA ALA A 66 12.97 3.56 -7.58
C ALA A 66 14.38 3.65 -6.98
N VAL A 67 15.11 2.54 -6.96
CA VAL A 67 16.52 2.51 -6.52
C VAL A 67 17.42 3.30 -7.47
N GLU A 68 17.21 3.24 -8.79
CA GLU A 68 17.99 4.02 -9.76
C GLU A 68 17.75 5.52 -9.59
N THR A 69 16.49 5.93 -9.39
CA THR A 69 16.09 7.34 -9.29
C THR A 69 16.49 7.96 -7.94
N TYR A 70 16.31 7.21 -6.86
CA TYR A 70 16.45 7.71 -5.49
C TYR A 70 17.60 7.06 -4.70
N GLN A 71 18.41 6.25 -5.37
CA GLN A 71 19.61 5.57 -4.85
C GLN A 71 19.35 4.63 -3.66
N SER A 72 18.09 4.40 -3.30
CA SER A 72 17.71 3.72 -2.07
C SER A 72 16.31 3.12 -2.16
N LEU A 73 16.05 2.10 -1.34
CA LEU A 73 14.73 1.57 -1.03
C LEU A 73 14.70 1.23 0.45
N ASP A 74 14.25 2.18 1.28
CA ASP A 74 14.31 2.04 2.73
C ASP A 74 13.01 1.49 3.31
N ILE A 75 11.86 1.81 2.70
CA ILE A 75 10.55 1.39 3.20
C ILE A 75 9.66 0.91 2.06
N LEU A 76 9.09 -0.28 2.24
CA LEU A 76 7.99 -0.81 1.42
C LEU A 76 6.70 -0.77 2.24
N VAL A 77 5.62 -0.26 1.64
CA VAL A 77 4.27 -0.35 2.22
C VAL A 77 3.36 -1.11 1.25
N ASN A 78 3.06 -2.36 1.58
CA ASN A 78 2.07 -3.17 0.89
C ASN A 78 0.66 -2.77 1.35
N SER A 79 -0.03 -1.99 0.52
CA SER A 79 -1.39 -1.48 0.80
C SER A 79 -2.44 -1.97 -0.19
N ALA A 80 -2.05 -2.68 -1.26
CA ALA A 80 -2.99 -3.19 -2.24
C ALA A 80 -3.81 -4.32 -1.63
N GLY A 81 -5.14 -4.22 -1.70
CA GLY A 81 -6.04 -5.24 -1.21
C GLY A 81 -7.44 -5.09 -1.79
N ILE A 82 -8.10 -6.22 -2.02
CA ILE A 82 -9.52 -6.29 -2.41
C ILE A 82 -10.27 -7.23 -1.47
N PHE A 83 -11.57 -7.03 -1.32
CA PHE A 83 -12.44 -7.96 -0.61
C PHE A 83 -13.69 -8.23 -1.47
N MET A 84 -14.38 -9.32 -1.17
CA MET A 84 -15.62 -9.70 -1.82
C MET A 84 -16.60 -10.21 -0.77
N MET A 85 -17.85 -9.76 -0.86
CA MET A 85 -18.93 -10.29 -0.04
C MET A 85 -19.72 -11.34 -0.83
N LYS A 86 -19.49 -12.62 -0.54
CA LYS A 86 -20.17 -13.79 -1.13
C LYS A 86 -20.23 -14.94 -0.14
N LEU A 87 -21.26 -15.77 -0.25
CA LEU A 87 -21.29 -17.05 0.44
C LEU A 87 -20.23 -17.98 -0.15
N ILE A 88 -19.69 -18.88 0.67
CA ILE A 88 -18.65 -19.83 0.25
C ILE A 88 -19.05 -20.68 -0.97
N THR A 89 -20.35 -20.93 -1.14
CA THR A 89 -20.92 -21.71 -2.26
C THR A 89 -21.03 -20.93 -3.58
N GLU A 90 -20.80 -19.62 -3.56
CA GLU A 90 -21.01 -18.71 -4.71
C GLU A 90 -19.70 -18.12 -5.25
N VAL A 91 -18.59 -18.37 -4.56
CA VAL A 91 -17.25 -17.92 -4.97
C VAL A 91 -16.78 -18.78 -6.14
N THR A 92 -16.39 -18.14 -7.25
CA THR A 92 -15.76 -18.85 -8.36
C THR A 92 -14.25 -18.98 -8.18
N GLU A 93 -13.62 -19.92 -8.87
CA GLU A 93 -12.17 -20.13 -8.82
C GLU A 93 -11.41 -18.87 -9.28
N GLU A 94 -11.89 -18.19 -10.33
CA GLU A 94 -11.27 -16.98 -10.86
C GLU A 94 -11.32 -15.82 -9.86
N GLU A 95 -12.40 -15.72 -9.09
CA GLU A 95 -12.57 -14.71 -8.05
C GLU A 95 -11.63 -14.96 -6.86
N TYR A 96 -11.53 -16.22 -6.43
CA TYR A 96 -10.58 -16.65 -5.42
C TYR A 96 -9.14 -16.36 -5.85
N ASP A 97 -8.76 -16.80 -7.05
CA ASP A 97 -7.43 -16.60 -7.60
C ASP A 97 -7.07 -15.12 -7.71
N ARG A 98 -8.01 -14.29 -8.15
CA ARG A 98 -7.81 -12.85 -8.23
C ARG A 98 -7.54 -12.24 -6.85
N LEU A 99 -8.33 -12.62 -5.83
CA LEU A 99 -8.16 -12.12 -4.47
C LEU A 99 -6.82 -12.57 -3.89
N MET A 100 -6.49 -13.85 -4.00
CA MET A 100 -5.23 -14.42 -3.52
C MET A 100 -4.02 -13.84 -4.26
N MET A 101 -4.15 -13.60 -5.56
CA MET A 101 -3.11 -12.98 -6.36
C MET A 101 -2.79 -11.57 -5.86
N ILE A 102 -3.80 -10.78 -5.50
CA ILE A 102 -3.63 -9.39 -5.03
C ILE A 102 -3.19 -9.36 -3.57
N ASN A 103 -3.99 -9.93 -2.67
CA ASN A 103 -3.84 -9.74 -1.23
C ASN A 103 -2.65 -10.51 -0.65
N VAL A 104 -2.35 -11.69 -1.21
CA VAL A 104 -1.35 -12.61 -0.65
C VAL A 104 -0.11 -12.68 -1.55
N LYS A 105 -0.25 -13.18 -2.78
CA LYS A 105 0.90 -13.45 -3.66
C LYS A 105 1.63 -12.16 -4.04
N GLY A 106 0.91 -11.13 -4.49
CA GLY A 106 1.48 -9.83 -4.83
C GLY A 106 2.22 -9.20 -3.64
N THR A 107 1.57 -9.13 -2.48
CA THR A 107 2.16 -8.66 -1.22
C THR A 107 3.44 -9.41 -0.85
N TYR A 108 3.42 -10.74 -0.91
CA TYR A 108 4.56 -11.59 -0.57
C TYR A 108 5.76 -11.34 -1.50
N PHE A 109 5.54 -11.35 -2.81
CA PHE A 109 6.63 -11.15 -3.76
C PHE A 109 7.16 -9.72 -3.74
N ALA A 110 6.30 -8.71 -3.51
CA ALA A 110 6.76 -7.34 -3.28
C ALA A 110 7.69 -7.26 -2.06
N ALA A 111 7.30 -7.86 -0.94
CA ALA A 111 8.12 -7.93 0.26
C ALA A 111 9.46 -8.64 0.01
N ARG A 112 9.42 -9.78 -0.68
CA ARG A 112 10.62 -10.52 -1.05
C ARG A 112 11.58 -9.68 -1.89
N PHE A 113 11.10 -9.02 -2.94
CA PHE A 113 11.94 -8.20 -3.81
C PHE A 113 12.55 -7.01 -3.07
N ALA A 114 11.77 -6.32 -2.22
CA ALA A 114 12.28 -5.25 -1.39
C ALA A 114 13.36 -5.74 -0.41
N ALA A 115 13.14 -6.88 0.24
CA ALA A 115 14.12 -7.49 1.14
C ALA A 115 15.42 -7.87 0.41
N GLU A 116 15.32 -8.41 -0.81
CA GLU A 116 16.49 -8.72 -1.66
C GLU A 116 17.31 -7.45 -1.97
N ILE A 117 16.64 -6.35 -2.33
CA ILE A 117 17.28 -5.05 -2.60
C ILE A 117 17.94 -4.49 -1.33
N MET A 118 17.20 -4.44 -0.21
CA MET A 118 17.71 -3.94 1.07
C MET A 118 18.95 -4.73 1.51
N ARG A 119 18.90 -6.05 1.43
CA ARG A 119 20.03 -6.93 1.74
C ARG A 119 21.23 -6.69 0.82
N LYS A 120 21.00 -6.61 -0.49
CA LYS A 120 22.07 -6.38 -1.49
C LYS A 120 22.80 -5.05 -1.24
N ASN A 121 22.07 -4.03 -0.81
CA ASN A 121 22.61 -2.70 -0.56
C ASN A 121 23.13 -2.51 0.88
N ASN A 122 23.14 -3.58 1.70
CA ASN A 122 23.44 -3.52 3.13
C ASN A 122 22.64 -2.40 3.85
N ALA A 123 21.39 -2.20 3.42
CA ALA A 123 20.53 -1.15 3.90
C ALA A 123 19.67 -1.65 5.07
N ARG A 124 19.50 -0.80 6.08
CA ARG A 124 18.43 -0.98 7.06
C ARG A 124 17.13 -0.50 6.44
N GLY A 125 16.08 -1.31 6.52
CA GLY A 125 14.79 -0.96 5.96
C GLY A 125 13.62 -1.58 6.73
N SER A 126 12.42 -1.20 6.33
CA SER A 126 11.16 -1.68 6.92
C SER A 126 10.19 -2.11 5.84
N ILE A 127 9.54 -3.26 6.04
CA ILE A 127 8.45 -3.74 5.20
C ILE A 127 7.18 -3.73 6.04
N ILE A 128 6.18 -2.99 5.59
CA ILE A 128 4.90 -2.81 6.29
C ILE A 128 3.80 -3.41 5.43
N ASN A 129 3.12 -4.43 5.95
CA ASN A 129 1.98 -5.07 5.29
C ASN A 129 0.69 -4.61 5.96
N LEU A 130 -0.19 -3.97 5.20
CA LEU A 130 -1.53 -3.66 5.67
C LEU A 130 -2.42 -4.88 5.48
N SER A 131 -3.02 -5.34 6.56
CA SER A 131 -3.96 -6.47 6.58
C SER A 131 -5.31 -6.01 7.15
N SER A 132 -6.19 -6.96 7.43
CA SER A 132 -7.52 -6.72 8.00
C SER A 132 -7.72 -7.56 9.26
N ILE A 133 -8.60 -7.08 10.14
CA ILE A 133 -9.12 -7.89 11.26
C ILE A 133 -9.78 -9.18 10.79
N ALA A 134 -10.24 -9.21 9.53
CA ALA A 134 -10.82 -10.40 8.89
C ALA A 134 -9.82 -11.58 8.83
N GLY A 135 -8.52 -11.30 8.77
CA GLY A 135 -7.49 -12.34 8.80
C GLY A 135 -7.31 -13.04 10.16
N ILE A 136 -7.96 -12.52 11.22
CA ILE A 136 -7.99 -13.12 12.55
C ILE A 136 -9.40 -13.59 12.90
N ASN A 137 -10.43 -12.82 12.51
CA ASN A 137 -11.84 -13.13 12.74
C ASN A 137 -12.57 -13.22 11.40
N GLY A 138 -12.87 -14.44 10.97
CA GLY A 138 -13.58 -14.67 9.70
C GLY A 138 -15.02 -14.17 9.73
N PHE A 139 -15.48 -13.66 8.59
CA PHE A 139 -16.87 -13.26 8.34
C PHE A 139 -17.50 -14.26 7.35
N GLY A 140 -18.69 -14.77 7.67
CA GLY A 140 -19.33 -15.85 6.90
C GLY A 140 -19.66 -15.49 5.45
N ASP A 141 -19.82 -14.20 5.16
CA ASP A 141 -20.06 -13.64 3.85
C ASP A 141 -18.78 -13.11 3.19
N MET A 142 -17.59 -13.31 3.76
CA MET A 142 -16.30 -12.89 3.18
C MET A 142 -15.26 -14.00 3.30
N SER A 143 -15.64 -15.24 2.99
CA SER A 143 -14.84 -16.44 3.30
C SER A 143 -13.45 -16.47 2.66
N THR A 144 -13.22 -15.70 1.59
CA THR A 144 -11.95 -15.65 0.86
C THR A 144 -11.03 -14.51 1.27
N TYR A 145 -11.51 -13.53 2.03
CA TYR A 145 -10.78 -12.32 2.40
C TYR A 145 -10.05 -12.45 3.74
#